data_AF-A0A4U1CKW6-F1
#
_entry.id   AF-A0A4U1CKW6-F1
#
_cell.length_a   1.000
_cell.length_b   1.000
_cell.length_c   1.000
_cell.angle_alpha   90.00
_cell.angle_beta   90.00
_cell.angle_gamma   90.00
#
_symmetry.space_group_name_H-M   'P 1'
#
loop_
_entity.id
_entity.type
_entity.pdbx_description
1 polymer ?
#
loop_
_entity_poly.entity_id
_entity_poly.type
_entity_poly.pdbx_seq_one_letter_code
_entity_poly.pdbx_strand_id
1 'polypeptide(L)'
;MRQAEIKITVELDDQNMPENILWESTDAETKDQVPVKSMILALWDHNYKNSMRIDLWTKDMPVDEMKRFFYETLQTMGDSFLKATGEENIVEDLRDYCAHFADKMGIDPRK
;
A
#
# COMPACT_ATOMS: atom_id res chain seq x y z
N MET A 1 -14.74 -19.75 13.93
CA MET A 1 -14.57 -18.67 12.94
C MET A 1 -13.75 -17.58 13.60
N ARG A 2 -12.70 -17.09 12.93
CA ARG A 2 -11.89 -15.95 13.40
C ARG A 2 -12.36 -14.71 12.65
N GLN A 3 -12.58 -13.63 13.38
CA GLN A 3 -12.92 -12.33 12.84
C GLN A 3 -11.81 -11.37 13.24
N ALA A 4 -11.34 -10.59 12.27
CA ALA A 4 -10.40 -9.51 12.49
C ALA A 4 -11.05 -8.22 12.00
N GLU A 5 -10.95 -7.16 12.80
CA GLU A 5 -11.32 -5.81 12.41
C GLU A 5 -10.06 -5.04 12.05
N ILE A 6 -10.16 -4.21 11.02
CA ILE A 6 -9.15 -3.24 10.62
C ILE A 6 -9.83 -1.89 10.70
N LYS A 7 -9.26 -0.96 11.45
CA LYS A 7 -9.76 0.41 11.57
C LYS A 7 -8.67 1.38 11.15
N ILE A 8 -9.05 2.27 10.24
CA ILE A 8 -8.21 3.34 9.74
C ILE A 8 -8.91 4.65 10.08
N THR A 9 -8.22 5.52 10.82
CA THR A 9 -8.70 6.85 11.16
C THR A 9 -7.84 7.86 10.41
N VAL A 10 -8.46 8.71 9.61
CA VAL A 10 -7.79 9.77 8.83
C VAL A 10 -8.24 11.11 9.37
N GLU A 11 -7.29 11.90 9.83
CA GLU A 11 -7.51 13.29 10.23
C GLU A 11 -7.08 14.20 9.09
N LEU A 12 -7.94 15.16 8.74
CA LEU A 12 -7.74 16.09 7.64
C LEU A 12 -7.56 17.51 8.16
N ASP A 13 -6.75 18.31 7.47
CA ASP A 13 -6.67 19.75 7.71
C ASP A 13 -7.87 20.50 7.09
N ASP A 14 -7.91 21.83 7.28
CA ASP A 14 -8.94 22.73 6.73
C ASP A 14 -9.02 22.72 5.19
N GLN A 15 -8.02 22.17 4.50
CA GLN A 15 -7.96 22.01 3.05
C GLN A 15 -8.28 20.58 2.60
N ASN A 16 -8.71 19.71 3.52
CA ASN A 16 -8.96 18.28 3.31
C ASN A 16 -7.70 17.47 2.97
N MET A 17 -6.51 17.91 3.39
CA MET A 17 -5.28 17.14 3.24
C MET A 17 -5.07 16.24 4.47
N PRO A 18 -4.67 14.96 4.31
CA PRO A 18 -4.35 14.11 5.45
C PRO A 18 -3.19 14.66 6.29
N GLU A 19 -3.46 14.92 7.58
CA GLU A 19 -2.44 15.24 8.57
C GLU A 19 -1.97 13.97 9.29
N ASN A 20 -2.92 13.18 9.80
CA ASN A 20 -2.63 11.93 10.52
C ASN A 20 -3.41 10.76 9.93
N ILE A 21 -2.75 9.62 9.82
CA ILE A 21 -3.37 8.33 9.50
C ILE A 21 -3.02 7.37 10.64
N LEU A 22 -4.03 6.84 11.29
CA LEU A 22 -3.89 5.87 12.37
C LEU A 22 -4.48 4.53 11.91
N TRP A 23 -3.69 3.47 12.04
CA TRP A 23 -4.11 2.10 11.75
C TRP A 23 -4.15 1.29 13.04
N GLU A 24 -5.19 0.47 13.21
CA GLU A 24 -5.28 -0.53 14.26
C GLU A 24 -5.97 -1.80 13.72
N SER A 25 -5.57 -2.96 14.25
CA SER A 25 -6.25 -4.22 13.96
C SER A 25 -6.43 -5.07 15.21
N THR A 26 -7.59 -5.71 15.34
CA THR A 26 -7.87 -6.64 16.44
C THR A 26 -7.01 -7.90 16.39
N ASP A 27 -6.29 -8.09 15.28
CA ASP A 27 -5.48 -9.25 14.99
C ASP A 27 -3.97 -8.95 14.96
N ALA A 28 -3.60 -7.69 15.23
CA ALA A 28 -2.22 -7.28 15.40
C ALA A 28 -1.68 -7.74 16.77
N GLU A 29 -0.35 -7.91 16.87
CA GLU A 29 0.31 -8.30 18.12
C GLU A 29 0.14 -7.23 19.21
N THR A 30 0.08 -5.95 18.82
CA THR A 30 -0.27 -4.83 19.69
C THR A 30 -1.70 -4.37 19.43
N LYS A 31 -2.38 -3.93 20.50
CA LYS A 31 -3.70 -3.30 20.43
C LYS A 31 -3.64 -1.78 20.29
N ASP A 32 -2.44 -1.21 20.26
CA ASP A 32 -2.25 0.22 20.15
C ASP A 32 -2.46 0.70 18.72
N GLN A 33 -2.93 1.94 18.58
CA GLN A 33 -3.00 2.63 17.29
C GLN A 33 -1.59 2.95 16.81
N VAL A 34 -1.30 2.57 15.56
CA VAL A 34 -0.02 2.82 14.92
C VAL A 34 -0.16 3.99 13.96
N PRO A 35 0.59 5.09 14.16
CA PRO A 35 0.64 6.17 13.17
C PRO A 35 1.38 5.69 11.92
N VAL A 36 0.78 5.92 10.76
CA VAL A 36 1.37 5.62 9.45
C VAL A 36 1.36 6.86 8.57
N LYS A 37 2.29 6.93 7.62
CA LYS A 37 2.47 8.10 6.75
C LYS A 37 1.74 8.00 5.40
N SER A 38 1.37 6.78 4.99
CA SER A 38 0.63 6.53 3.75
C SER A 38 -0.22 5.26 3.84
N MET A 39 -1.18 5.15 2.94
CA MET A 39 -1.89 3.91 2.68
C MET A 39 -2.37 3.83 1.23
N ILE A 40 -2.51 2.61 0.74
CA ILE A 40 -3.24 2.28 -0.48
C ILE A 40 -4.30 1.27 -0.08
N LEU A 41 -5.57 1.66 -0.18
CA LEU A 41 -6.72 0.77 0.04
C LEU A 41 -7.41 0.54 -1.30
N ALA A 42 -7.41 -0.71 -1.76
CA ALA A 42 -8.12 -1.13 -2.96
C ALA A 42 -9.15 -2.20 -2.61
N LEU A 43 -10.39 -1.97 -3.04
CA LEU A 43 -11.52 -2.87 -2.84
C LEU A 43 -12.09 -3.26 -4.20
N TRP A 44 -12.39 -4.53 -4.40
CA TRP A 44 -13.07 -5.01 -5.61
C TRP A 44 -14.58 -5.08 -5.37
N ASP A 45 -15.35 -4.31 -6.15
CA ASP A 45 -16.80 -4.44 -6.17
C ASP A 45 -17.21 -5.45 -7.24
N HIS A 46 -17.66 -6.62 -6.81
CA HIS A 46 -18.10 -7.68 -7.72
C HIS A 46 -19.36 -7.31 -8.52
N ASN A 47 -20.23 -6.45 -7.97
CA ASN A 47 -21.48 -6.08 -8.63
C ASN A 47 -21.22 -5.15 -9.83
N TYR A 48 -20.35 -4.17 -9.63
CA TYR A 48 -19.98 -3.20 -10.67
C TYR A 48 -18.74 -3.60 -11.47
N LYS A 49 -18.02 -4.64 -11.04
CA LYS A 49 -16.79 -5.16 -11.66
C LYS A 49 -15.72 -4.07 -11.81
N ASN A 50 -15.51 -3.31 -10.75
CA ASN A 50 -14.52 -2.25 -10.71
C ASN A 50 -13.76 -2.22 -9.37
N SER A 51 -12.63 -1.52 -9.38
CA SER A 51 -11.85 -1.25 -8.17
C SER A 51 -12.26 0.09 -7.58
N MET A 52 -12.68 0.10 -6.32
CA MET A 52 -12.76 1.32 -5.51
C MET A 52 -11.42 1.52 -4.81
N ARG A 53 -10.89 2.74 -4.84
CA ARG A 53 -9.55 3.02 -4.30
C ARG A 53 -9.51 4.30 -3.50
N ILE A 54 -8.72 4.26 -2.43
CA ILE A 54 -8.32 5.41 -1.63
C ILE A 54 -6.80 5.30 -1.43
N ASP A 55 -6.07 6.24 -2.02
CA ASP A 55 -4.61 6.33 -1.89
C ASP A 55 -4.31 7.64 -1.15
N LEU A 56 -3.77 7.55 0.08
CA LEU A 56 -3.50 8.72 0.91
C LEU A 56 -2.05 8.78 1.34
N TRP A 57 -1.60 10.02 1.54
CA TRP A 57 -0.28 10.37 2.03
C TRP A 57 -0.45 11.52 3.02
N THR A 58 0.23 11.44 4.14
CA THR A 58 0.35 12.56 5.08
C THR A 58 1.21 13.66 4.45
N LYS A 59 0.88 14.91 4.75
CA LYS A 59 1.53 16.09 4.17
C LYS A 59 3.04 16.15 4.39
N ASP A 60 3.52 15.58 5.49
CA ASP A 60 4.93 15.61 5.89
C ASP A 60 5.71 14.35 5.49
N MET A 61 5.09 13.40 4.77
CA MET A 61 5.81 12.23 4.28
C MET A 61 6.88 12.65 3.26
N PRO A 62 8.15 12.27 3.45
CA PRO A 62 9.21 12.58 2.50
C PRO A 62 8.99 11.90 1.14
N VAL A 63 9.33 12.59 0.05
CA VAL A 63 9.12 12.08 -1.33
C VAL A 63 9.93 10.81 -1.62
N ASP A 64 11.11 10.67 -1.01
CA ASP A 64 11.92 9.45 -1.07
C ASP A 64 11.24 8.26 -0.39
N GLU A 65 10.61 8.46 0.77
CA GLU A 65 9.76 7.44 1.39
C GLU A 65 8.54 7.13 0.52
N MET A 66 7.96 8.12 -0.17
CA MET A 66 6.83 7.88 -1.08
C MET A 66 7.21 6.96 -2.24
N LYS A 67 8.34 7.25 -2.88
CA LYS A 67 8.90 6.41 -3.95
C LYS A 67 9.16 4.99 -3.47
N ARG A 68 9.72 4.86 -2.26
CA ARG A 68 10.03 3.57 -1.65
C ARG A 68 8.77 2.77 -1.37
N PHE A 69 7.78 3.36 -0.70
CA PHE A 69 6.50 2.72 -0.41
C PHE A 69 5.80 2.24 -1.69
N PHE A 70 5.81 3.06 -2.74
CA PHE A 70 5.19 2.69 -4.01
C PHE A 70 5.91 1.51 -4.69
N TYR A 71 7.25 1.53 -4.71
CA TYR A 71 8.07 0.42 -5.23
C TYR A 71 7.82 -0.90 -4.49
N GLU A 72 7.82 -0.87 -3.15
CA GLU A 72 7.56 -2.07 -2.35
C GLU A 72 6.12 -2.58 -2.53
N THR A 73 5.16 -1.66 -2.67
CA THR A 73 3.77 -2.03 -2.94
C THR A 73 3.63 -2.75 -4.29
N LEU A 74 4.30 -2.27 -5.35
CA LEU A 74 4.26 -2.93 -6.66
C LEU A 74 4.83 -4.36 -6.61
N GLN A 75 5.97 -4.55 -5.94
CA GLN A 75 6.58 -5.88 -5.81
C GLN A 75 5.66 -6.84 -5.05
N THR A 76 5.15 -6.41 -3.90
CA THR A 76 4.27 -7.25 -3.06
C THR A 76 2.91 -7.53 -3.70
N MET A 77 2.41 -6.61 -4.54
CA MET A 77 1.25 -6.86 -5.40
C MET A 77 1.53 -7.97 -6.41
N GLY A 78 2.71 -7.95 -7.05
CA GLY A 78 3.15 -9.02 -7.95
C GLY A 78 3.21 -10.38 -7.26
N ASP A 79 3.82 -10.45 -6.07
CA ASP A 79 3.90 -11.68 -5.30
C ASP A 79 2.51 -12.20 -4.87
N SER A 80 1.63 -11.29 -4.45
CA SER A 80 0.24 -11.63 -4.09
C SER A 80 -0.54 -12.17 -5.29
N PHE A 81 -0.38 -11.53 -6.45
CA PHE A 81 -1.02 -11.95 -7.69
C PHE A 81 -0.51 -13.31 -8.16
N LEU A 82 0.81 -13.53 -8.13
CA LEU A 82 1.44 -14.81 -8.44
C LEU A 82 0.89 -15.93 -7.56
N LYS A 83 0.86 -15.72 -6.25
CA LYS A 83 0.36 -16.70 -5.28
C LYS A 83 -1.11 -17.06 -5.53
N ALA A 84 -1.92 -16.10 -5.96
CA ALA A 84 -3.35 -16.30 -6.17
C ALA A 84 -3.68 -16.99 -7.51
N THR A 85 -2.86 -16.77 -8.55
CA THR A 85 -3.22 -17.13 -9.94
C THR A 85 -2.26 -18.12 -10.60
N GLY A 86 -0.99 -18.17 -10.17
CA GLY A 86 0.07 -18.93 -10.83
C GLY A 86 0.60 -18.31 -12.12
N GLU A 87 0.24 -17.06 -12.42
CA GLU A 87 0.66 -16.35 -13.65
C GLU A 87 2.13 -15.89 -13.55
N GLU A 88 3.08 -16.80 -13.79
CA GLU A 88 4.52 -16.55 -13.64
C GLU A 88 5.07 -15.51 -14.62
N ASN A 89 4.83 -15.68 -15.92
CA ASN A 89 5.43 -14.83 -16.96
C ASN A 89 5.12 -13.34 -16.77
N ILE A 90 3.86 -12.99 -16.48
CA ILE A 90 3.47 -11.58 -16.30
C ILE A 90 4.02 -10.97 -15.01
N VAL A 91 4.25 -11.81 -13.99
CA VAL A 91 4.85 -11.35 -12.74
C VAL A 91 6.36 -11.15 -12.91
N GLU A 92 7.02 -11.96 -13.74
CA GLU A 92 8.42 -11.73 -14.13
C GLU A 92 8.56 -10.39 -14.87
N ASP A 93 7.70 -10.12 -15.87
CA ASP A 93 7.66 -8.83 -16.57
C ASP A 93 7.44 -7.65 -15.60
N LEU A 94 6.53 -7.81 -14.62
CA LEU A 94 6.27 -6.81 -13.59
C LEU A 94 7.49 -6.57 -12.69
N ARG A 95 8.24 -7.62 -12.35
CA ARG A 95 9.47 -7.52 -11.54
C ARG A 95 10.58 -6.80 -12.29
N ASP A 96 10.72 -7.06 -13.59
CA ASP A 96 11.66 -6.33 -14.45
C ASP A 96 11.29 -4.84 -14.51
N TYR A 97 9.99 -4.52 -14.62
CA TYR A 97 9.53 -3.14 -14.51
C TYR A 97 9.82 -2.52 -13.14
N CYS A 98 9.62 -3.26 -12.04
CA CYS A 98 9.95 -2.77 -10.70
C CYS A 98 11.44 -2.47 -10.56
N ALA A 99 12.32 -3.32 -11.11
CA ALA A 99 13.76 -3.07 -11.13
C ALA A 99 14.10 -1.79 -11.92
N HIS A 100 13.45 -1.60 -13.07
CA HIS A 100 13.59 -0.36 -13.85
C HIS A 100 13.09 0.88 -13.09
N PHE A 101 11.94 0.77 -12.43
CA PHE A 101 11.36 1.83 -11.61
C PHE A 101 12.33 2.24 -10.48
N ALA A 102 12.92 1.26 -9.78
CA ALA A 102 13.89 1.51 -8.73
C ALA A 102 15.12 2.28 -9.24
N ASP A 103 15.70 1.86 -10.37
CA ASP A 103 16.83 2.55 -11.02
C ASP A 103 16.47 4.02 -11.33
N LYS A 104 15.32 4.25 -11.99
CA LYS A 104 14.89 5.60 -12.36
C LYS A 104 14.54 6.50 -11.19
N MET A 105 14.06 5.92 -10.10
CA MET A 105 13.69 6.65 -8.89
C MET A 105 14.85 6.83 -7.91
N GLY A 106 16.01 6.20 -8.17
CA GLY A 106 17.18 6.24 -7.30
C GLY A 106 16.99 5.42 -6.01
N ILE A 107 16.19 4.36 -6.06
CA ILE A 107 15.91 3.48 -4.92
C ILE A 107 16.95 2.37 -4.90
N ASP A 108 17.61 2.14 -3.76
CA ASP A 108 18.47 0.96 -3.55
C ASP A 108 17.61 -0.18 -3.00
N PRO A 109 17.36 -1.26 -3.78
CA PRO A 109 16.50 -2.36 -3.35
C PRO A 109 17.01 -3.14 -2.13
N ARG A 110 18.25 -2.90 -1.70
CA ARG A 110 18.92 -3.60 -0.58
C ARG A 110 18.91 -2.82 0.73
N LYS A 111 18.62 -1.53 0.68
CA LYS A 111 18.31 -0.71 1.85
C LYS A 111 16.81 -0.68 2.04
#